data_AF-A0A3Q0JQ46-F1
#
_entry.id   AF-A0A3Q0JQ46-F1
#
_cell.length_a   1.000
_cell.length_b   1.000
_cell.length_c   1.000
_cell.angle_alpha   90.00
_cell.angle_beta   90.00
_cell.angle_gamma   90.00
#
_symmetry.space_group_name_H-M   'P 1'
#
loop_
_entity.id
_entity.type
_entity.pdbx_description
1 polymer ?
#
loop_
_entity_poly.entity_id
_entity_poly.type
_entity_poly.pdbx_seq_one_letter_code
_entity_poly.pdbx_strand_id
1 'polypeptide(L)'
;VQEAHTSIGHGGRTRMLKELQKKYKNITIQIIMIYLNLCEICQKKSQVPKKGLVVKPPLSKEMNSRCQIDLIDMQAQADSDFKFIFVYQDHLTKFVQLRPLKSKRAEEVAHVLLDIFCAFGAPSILQSDNGREFCNR
;
A
#
# COMPACT_ATOMS: atom_id res chain seq x y z
N VAL A 1 15.17 -32.83 -19.65
CA VAL A 1 14.49 -31.82 -18.80
C VAL A 1 15.46 -30.71 -18.38
N GLN A 2 16.62 -31.04 -17.79
CA GLN A 2 17.67 -30.07 -17.42
C GLN A 2 18.11 -29.17 -18.57
N GLU A 3 18.50 -29.75 -19.71
CA GLU A 3 18.97 -29.00 -20.88
C GLU A 3 17.93 -27.95 -21.34
N ALA A 4 16.66 -28.37 -21.49
CA ALA A 4 15.56 -27.48 -21.85
C ALA A 4 15.29 -26.40 -20.79
N HIS A 5 15.54 -26.69 -19.51
CA HIS A 5 15.38 -25.73 -18.42
C HIS A 5 16.48 -24.67 -18.42
N THR A 6 17.73 -25.07 -18.66
CA THR A 6 18.88 -24.15 -18.75
C THR A 6 18.80 -23.31 -20.02
N SER A 7 18.45 -23.90 -21.17
CA SER A 7 18.42 -23.19 -22.46
C SER A 7 17.36 -22.09 -22.53
N ILE A 8 16.28 -22.21 -21.75
CA ILE A 8 15.20 -21.22 -21.68
C ILE A 8 15.38 -20.22 -20.53
N GLY A 9 16.52 -20.27 -19.83
CA GLY A 9 16.86 -19.40 -18.72
C GLY A 9 16.03 -19.64 -17.47
N HIS A 10 15.95 -20.87 -16.98
CA HIS A 10 15.18 -21.25 -15.79
C HIS A 10 13.68 -20.92 -15.87
N GLY A 11 13.11 -21.07 -17.07
CA GLY A 11 11.68 -20.83 -17.32
C GLY A 11 10.79 -21.73 -16.45
N GLY A 12 9.67 -21.18 -16.00
CA GLY A 12 8.70 -21.90 -15.19
C GLY A 12 7.92 -22.98 -15.95
N ARG A 13 7.00 -23.64 -15.24
CA ARG A 13 6.21 -24.81 -15.70
C ARG A 13 5.70 -24.69 -17.14
N THR A 14 5.01 -23.59 -17.45
CA THR A 14 4.37 -23.41 -18.76
C THR A 14 5.39 -23.33 -19.89
N ARG A 15 6.52 -22.64 -19.66
CA ARG A 15 7.59 -22.50 -20.65
C ARG A 15 8.31 -23.84 -20.87
N MET A 16 8.59 -24.56 -19.78
CA MET A 16 9.17 -25.91 -19.86
C MET A 16 8.26 -26.88 -20.60
N LEU A 17 6.95 -26.86 -20.35
CA LEU A 17 6.00 -27.74 -21.02
C LEU A 17 6.01 -27.49 -22.54
N LYS A 18 5.93 -26.23 -22.94
CA LYS A 18 5.94 -25.83 -24.36
C LYS A 18 7.20 -26.29 -25.08
N GLU A 19 8.36 -26.17 -24.44
CA GLU A 19 9.64 -26.54 -25.07
C GLU A 19 9.86 -28.05 -25.09
N LEU A 20 9.51 -28.77 -24.02
CA LEU A 20 9.66 -30.22 -23.96
C LEU A 20 8.69 -30.95 -24.89
N GLN A 21 7.47 -30.43 -25.09
CA GLN A 21 6.46 -31.03 -25.98
C GLN A 21 6.81 -30.96 -27.47
N LYS A 22 7.79 -30.15 -27.87
CA LYS A 22 8.30 -30.12 -29.25
C LYS A 22 9.06 -31.40 -29.61
N LYS A 23 9.76 -32.00 -28.64
CA LYS A 23 10.65 -33.15 -28.85
C LYS A 23 10.17 -34.43 -28.17
N TYR A 24 9.38 -34.32 -27.11
CA TYR A 24 8.96 -35.46 -26.29
C TYR A 24 7.46 -35.39 -25.99
N LYS A 25 6.75 -36.53 -26.09
CA LYS A 25 5.31 -36.63 -25.79
C LYS A 25 5.00 -37.29 -24.44
N ASN A 26 6.00 -37.93 -23.83
CA ASN A 26 5.88 -38.69 -22.59
C ASN A 26 6.25 -37.89 -21.32
N ILE A 27 6.66 -36.62 -21.45
CA ILE A 27 7.02 -35.80 -20.30
C ILE A 27 5.77 -35.10 -19.77
N THR A 28 5.32 -35.52 -18.60
CA THR A 28 4.13 -34.97 -17.95
C THR A 28 4.44 -33.68 -17.18
N ILE A 29 3.38 -32.91 -16.90
CA ILE A 29 3.47 -31.72 -16.05
C ILE A 29 4.01 -32.06 -14.66
N GLN A 30 3.67 -33.23 -14.12
CA GLN A 30 4.13 -33.68 -12.80
C GLN A 30 5.66 -33.80 -12.75
N ILE A 31 6.27 -34.40 -13.78
CA ILE A 31 7.73 -34.53 -13.89
C ILE A 31 8.40 -33.14 -13.94
N ILE A 32 7.80 -32.20 -14.68
CA ILE A 32 8.31 -30.82 -14.77
C ILE A 32 8.23 -30.14 -13.39
N MET A 33 7.12 -30.32 -12.66
CA MET A 33 6.96 -29.72 -11.34
C MET A 33 7.93 -30.30 -10.31
N ILE A 34 8.12 -31.62 -10.29
CA ILE A 34 9.11 -32.28 -9.42
C ILE A 34 10.50 -31.69 -9.71
N TYR A 35 10.88 -31.60 -10.98
CA TYR A 35 12.17 -31.04 -11.37
C TYR A 35 12.32 -29.56 -10.98
N LEU A 36 11.30 -28.71 -11.18
CA LEU A 36 11.34 -27.30 -10.77
C LEU A 36 11.48 -27.14 -9.25
N ASN A 37 10.88 -28.05 -8.47
CA ASN A 37 11.02 -28.07 -7.01
C ASN A 37 12.44 -28.46 -6.56
N LEU A 38 13.16 -29.23 -7.37
CA LEU A 38 14.53 -29.66 -7.08
C LEU A 38 15.61 -28.69 -7.62
N CYS A 39 15.24 -27.73 -8.46
CA CYS A 39 16.20 -26.79 -9.03
C CYS A 39 16.66 -25.75 -7.99
N GLU A 40 17.91 -25.86 -7.52
CA GLU A 40 18.47 -24.96 -6.51
C GLU A 40 18.39 -23.46 -6.87
N ILE A 41 18.61 -23.13 -8.15
CA ILE A 41 18.58 -21.74 -8.64
C ILE A 41 17.16 -21.17 -8.55
N CYS A 42 16.15 -21.97 -8.91
CA CYS A 42 14.75 -21.59 -8.80
C CYS A 42 14.31 -21.51 -7.33
N GLN A 43 14.74 -22.45 -6.49
CA GLN A 43 14.41 -22.46 -5.06
C GLN A 43 14.99 -21.24 -4.33
N LYS A 44 16.25 -20.89 -4.58
CA LYS A 44 16.90 -19.70 -3.99
C LYS A 44 16.19 -18.39 -4.37
N LYS A 45 15.61 -18.28 -5.56
CA LYS A 45 14.79 -17.12 -5.97
C LYS A 45 13.37 -17.12 -5.37
N SER A 46 12.83 -18.30 -5.05
CA SER A 46 11.45 -18.47 -4.55
C SER A 46 11.31 -18.23 -3.04
N GLN A 47 12.42 -18.10 -2.32
CA GLN A 47 12.44 -17.89 -0.87
C GLN A 47 12.07 -16.48 -0.43
N VAL A 48 11.75 -15.54 -1.33
CA VAL A 48 11.17 -14.26 -0.92
C VAL A 48 9.80 -14.55 -0.31
N PRO A 49 9.60 -14.39 1.00
CA PRO A 49 8.30 -14.61 1.60
C PRO A 49 7.34 -13.63 0.93
N LYS A 50 6.25 -14.12 0.36
CA LYS A 50 5.08 -13.28 0.15
C LYS A 50 4.61 -12.87 1.53
N LYS A 51 5.16 -11.78 2.07
CA LYS A 51 4.55 -11.08 3.21
C LYS A 51 3.17 -10.70 2.72
N GLY A 52 2.17 -11.54 2.99
CA GLY A 52 0.81 -11.09 3.00
C GLY A 52 0.79 -9.97 4.01
N LEU A 53 0.71 -8.73 3.53
CA LEU A 53 0.31 -7.59 4.35
C LEU A 53 -1.13 -7.87 4.76
N VAL A 54 -1.31 -8.75 5.75
CA VAL A 54 -2.56 -8.83 6.50
C VAL A 54 -2.50 -7.65 7.45
N VAL A 55 -2.67 -6.45 6.90
CA VAL A 55 -3.05 -5.30 7.70
C VAL A 55 -4.47 -5.61 8.15
N LYS A 56 -4.62 -6.22 9.32
CA LYS A 56 -5.93 -6.24 9.99
C LYS A 56 -6.31 -4.75 10.14
N PRO A 57 -7.41 -4.28 9.51
CA PRO A 57 -7.83 -2.91 9.71
C PRO A 57 -8.05 -2.69 11.21
N PRO A 58 -7.56 -1.59 11.79
CA PRO A 58 -7.94 -1.26 13.15
C PRO A 58 -9.47 -1.12 13.16
N LEU A 59 -10.13 -2.04 13.86
CA LEU A 59 -11.58 -2.05 14.05
C LEU A 59 -11.92 -0.90 15.01
N SER A 60 -12.03 0.32 14.48
CA SER A 60 -12.71 1.42 15.15
C SER A 60 -14.15 0.97 15.38
N LYS A 61 -14.57 0.83 16.65
CA LYS A 61 -15.92 0.35 17.00
C LYS A 61 -16.96 1.47 17.00
N GLU A 62 -16.50 2.72 17.09
CA GLU A 62 -17.35 3.91 17.24
C GLU A 62 -16.91 5.00 16.26
N MET A 63 -17.86 5.82 15.83
CA MET A 63 -17.60 7.01 15.01
C MET A 63 -16.71 7.99 15.77
N ASN A 64 -15.79 8.64 15.06
CA ASN A 64 -14.81 9.59 15.59
C ASN A 64 -13.82 8.96 16.60
N SER A 65 -13.76 7.63 16.75
CA SER A 65 -12.77 6.99 17.63
C SER A 65 -11.35 7.04 17.06
N ARG A 66 -11.23 6.97 15.74
CA ARG A 66 -9.97 7.07 15.00
C ARG A 66 -10.18 7.92 13.76
N CYS A 67 -9.42 8.99 13.65
CA CYS A 67 -9.45 9.87 12.49
C CYS A 67 -8.06 10.00 11.88
N GLN A 68 -8.03 10.07 10.56
CA GLN A 68 -6.83 10.32 9.78
C GLN A 68 -6.84 11.75 9.28
N ILE A 69 -5.69 12.41 9.34
CA ILE A 69 -5.47 13.73 8.75
C ILE A 69 -4.45 13.65 7.62
N ASP A 70 -4.67 14.46 6.59
CA ASP A 70 -3.82 14.54 5.41
C ASP A 70 -3.84 15.97 4.84
N LEU A 71 -2.84 16.29 4.02
CA LEU A 71 -2.69 17.57 3.34
C LEU A 71 -2.48 17.35 1.83
N ILE A 72 -3.39 17.88 1.03
CA ILE A 72 -3.25 17.90 -0.42
C ILE A 72 -2.58 19.21 -0.82
N ASP A 73 -1.43 19.11 -1.50
CA ASP A 73 -0.71 20.26 -2.05
C ASP A 73 -1.38 20.76 -3.33
N MET A 74 -1.89 21.99 -3.28
CA MET A 74 -2.55 22.68 -4.37
C MET A 74 -1.76 23.92 -4.82
N GLN A 75 -0.48 24.05 -4.46
CA GLN A 75 0.32 25.25 -4.77
C GLN A 75 0.40 25.56 -6.27
N ALA A 76 0.40 24.54 -7.13
CA ALA A 76 0.39 24.72 -8.59
C ALA A 76 -0.95 25.23 -9.15
N GLN A 77 -2.03 25.11 -8.38
CA GLN A 77 -3.41 25.47 -8.71
C GLN A 77 -4.07 26.18 -7.52
N ALA A 78 -3.35 27.14 -6.94
CA ALA A 78 -3.81 27.85 -5.76
C ALA A 78 -5.03 28.73 -6.08
N ASP A 79 -5.97 28.79 -5.13
CA ASP A 79 -7.10 29.72 -5.17
C ASP A 79 -6.79 30.87 -4.21
N SER A 80 -6.39 32.02 -4.76
CA SER A 80 -5.93 33.17 -4.00
C SER A 80 -4.79 32.78 -3.04
N ASP A 81 -4.95 33.02 -1.74
CA ASP A 81 -3.97 32.66 -0.72
C ASP A 81 -3.98 31.17 -0.34
N PHE A 82 -5.02 30.41 -0.73
CA PHE A 82 -5.21 29.02 -0.32
C PHE A 82 -4.44 28.07 -1.24
N LYS A 83 -3.51 27.35 -0.63
CA LYS A 83 -2.49 26.54 -1.32
C LYS A 83 -2.56 25.06 -0.95
N PHE A 84 -3.34 24.71 0.06
CA PHE A 84 -3.46 23.34 0.55
C PHE A 84 -4.91 23.03 0.90
N ILE A 85 -5.27 21.75 0.82
CA ILE A 85 -6.54 21.23 1.33
C ILE A 85 -6.23 20.30 2.50
N PHE A 86 -6.70 20.67 3.69
CA PHE A 86 -6.70 19.82 4.86
C PHE A 86 -7.84 18.82 4.78
N VAL A 87 -7.51 17.54 4.96
CA VAL A 87 -8.44 16.42 4.93
C VAL A 87 -8.52 15.84 6.32
N TYR A 88 -9.72 15.79 6.91
CA TYR A 88 -10.01 15.06 8.14
C TYR A 88 -10.98 13.94 7.81
N GLN A 89 -10.57 12.69 8.00
CA GLN A 89 -11.39 11.53 7.68
C GLN A 89 -11.60 10.64 8.90
N ASP A 90 -12.86 10.37 9.24
CA ASP A 90 -13.19 9.32 10.21
C ASP A 90 -12.90 7.94 9.60
N HIS A 91 -12.15 7.12 10.33
CA HIS A 91 -11.68 5.83 9.82
C HIS A 91 -12.82 4.81 9.64
N LEU A 92 -13.87 4.87 10.47
CA LEU A 92 -14.98 3.92 10.45
C LEU A 92 -15.99 4.22 9.33
N THR A 93 -16.59 5.40 9.42
CA THR A 93 -17.68 5.85 8.54
C THR A 93 -17.18 6.35 7.19
N LYS A 94 -15.88 6.63 7.09
CA LYS A 94 -15.26 7.31 5.93
C LYS A 94 -15.83 8.71 5.69
N PHE A 95 -16.49 9.31 6.68
CA PHE A 95 -16.92 10.70 6.62
C PHE A 95 -15.70 11.63 6.52
N VAL A 96 -15.71 12.56 5.57
CA VAL A 96 -14.58 13.46 5.27
C VAL A 96 -15.01 14.91 5.45
N GLN A 97 -14.15 15.68 6.12
CA GLN A 97 -14.21 17.13 6.17
C GLN A 97 -13.01 17.71 5.45
N LEU A 98 -13.26 18.67 4.56
CA LEU A 98 -12.24 19.38 3.81
C LEU A 98 -12.17 20.82 4.29
N ARG A 99 -10.97 21.33 4.54
CA ARG A 99 -10.75 22.71 4.96
C ARG A 99 -9.62 23.33 4.13
N PRO A 100 -9.83 24.50 3.50
CA PRO A 100 -8.76 25.14 2.75
C PRO A 100 -7.75 25.75 3.71
N LEU A 101 -6.46 25.63 3.41
CA LEU A 101 -5.36 26.23 4.18
C LEU A 101 -4.48 27.10 3.29
N LYS A 102 -4.00 28.21 3.86
CA LYS A 102 -3.00 29.10 3.25
C LYS A 102 -1.59 28.56 3.42
N SER A 103 -1.33 27.88 4.54
CA SER A 103 -0.04 27.30 4.88
C SER A 103 -0.17 25.97 5.61
N LYS A 104 0.90 25.17 5.56
CA LYS A 104 1.05 23.92 6.33
C LYS A 104 1.61 24.12 7.74
N ARG A 105 1.54 25.35 8.27
CA ARG A 105 2.08 25.67 9.59
C ARG A 105 1.23 24.99 10.65
N ALA A 106 1.88 24.43 11.67
CA ALA A 106 1.21 23.73 12.77
C ALA A 106 0.13 24.58 13.46
N GLU A 107 0.34 25.90 13.55
CA GLU A 107 -0.63 26.83 14.12
C GLU A 107 -1.94 26.87 13.33
N GLU A 108 -1.88 26.98 12.00
CA GLU A 108 -3.07 27.03 11.14
C GLU A 108 -3.81 25.68 11.17
N VAL A 109 -3.06 24.58 11.10
CA VAL A 109 -3.59 23.22 11.26
C VAL A 109 -4.29 23.04 12.61
N ALA A 110 -3.70 23.54 13.69
CA ALA A 110 -4.27 23.43 15.04
C ALA A 110 -5.60 24.18 15.16
N HIS A 111 -5.72 25.37 14.54
CA HIS A 111 -6.97 26.12 14.52
C HIS A 111 -8.09 25.34 13.80
N VAL A 112 -7.77 24.72 12.66
CA VAL A 112 -8.72 23.90 11.91
C VAL A 112 -9.12 22.65 12.69
N LEU A 113 -8.16 21.96 13.32
CA LEU A 113 -8.46 20.81 14.17
C LEU A 113 -9.35 21.19 15.35
N LEU A 114 -9.08 22.32 16.00
CA LEU A 114 -9.88 22.80 17.12
C LEU A 114 -11.33 23.07 16.70
N ASP A 115 -11.55 23.69 15.54
CA ASP A 115 -12.90 23.91 15.00
C ASP A 115 -13.65 22.58 14.78
N ILE A 116 -12.98 21.59 14.19
CA ILE A 116 -13.55 20.24 13.99
C ILE A 116 -13.86 19.57 15.34
N PHE A 117 -12.95 19.66 16.31
CA PHE A 117 -13.13 19.03 17.62
C PHE A 117 -14.24 19.69 18.44
N CYS A 118 -14.43 21.00 18.31
CA CYS A 118 -15.56 21.70 18.92
C CYS A 118 -16.91 21.27 18.33
N ALA A 119 -16.95 20.89 17.05
CA ALA A 119 -18.17 20.46 16.37
C ALA A 119 -18.52 18.97 16.58
N PHE A 120 -17.53 18.08 16.56
CA PHE A 120 -17.74 16.62 16.55
C PHE A 120 -17.15 15.89 17.76
N GLY A 121 -16.45 16.61 18.63
CA GLY A 121 -15.60 16.03 19.67
C GLY A 121 -14.21 15.68 19.15
N ALA A 122 -13.24 15.61 20.06
CA ALA A 122 -11.89 15.15 19.74
C ALA A 122 -11.84 13.62 19.63
N PRO A 123 -11.12 13.06 18.65
CA PRO A 123 -11.00 11.62 18.50
C PRO A 123 -10.06 11.02 19.54
N SER A 124 -10.25 9.74 19.86
CA SER A 124 -9.32 9.03 20.75
C SER A 124 -7.95 8.83 20.10
N ILE A 125 -7.91 8.66 18.77
CA ILE A 125 -6.69 8.50 18.00
C ILE A 125 -6.75 9.41 16.77
N LEU A 126 -5.85 10.39 16.72
CA LEU A 126 -5.60 11.19 15.53
C LEU A 126 -4.32 10.71 14.87
N GLN A 127 -4.38 10.36 13.59
CA GLN A 127 -3.25 9.84 12.84
C GLN A 127 -2.98 10.74 11.64
N SER A 128 -1.79 11.35 11.59
CA SER A 128 -1.28 11.93 10.34
C SER A 128 -0.47 10.89 9.57
N ASP A 129 -0.28 11.10 8.29
CA ASP A 129 0.84 10.45 7.60
C ASP A 129 2.17 11.08 8.08
N ASN A 130 3.29 10.45 7.74
CA ASN A 130 4.63 10.87 8.18
C ASN A 130 5.15 12.13 7.46
N GLY A 131 4.24 12.99 6.98
CA GLY A 131 4.58 14.34 6.54
C GLY A 131 5.27 15.09 7.69
N ARG A 132 6.41 15.75 7.40
CA ARG A 132 7.14 16.57 8.40
C ARG A 132 6.32 17.76 8.93
N GLU A 133 5.12 17.96 8.38
CA GLU A 133 4.20 19.06 8.68
C GLU A 133 3.51 18.92 10.04
N PHE A 134 3.50 17.70 10.61
CA PHE A 134 2.88 17.42 11.91
C PHE A 134 3.89 17.07 13.02
N CYS A 135 5.18 17.00 12.68
CA CYS A 135 6.27 16.76 13.63
C CYS A 135 7.06 18.05 13.87
N ASN A 136 6.61 18.87 14.83
CA ASN A 136 7.38 20.02 15.28
C ASN A 136 8.68 19.54 15.98
N ARG A 137 9.79 20.21 15.70
CA ARG A 137 10.96 20.27 16.59
C ARG A 137 10.86 21.52 17.44
#